data_AF-A0A7K2EDQ8-F1
#
_entry.id   AF-A0A7K2EDQ8-F1
#
_cell.length_a   1.000
_cell.length_b   1.000
_cell.length_c   1.000
_cell.angle_alpha   90.00
_cell.angle_beta   90.00
_cell.angle_gamma   90.00
#
_symmetry.space_group_name_H-M   'P 1'
#
loop_
_entity.id
_entity.type
_entity.pdbx_description
1 polymer ?
#
loop_
_entity_poly.entity_id
_entity_poly.type
_entity_poly.pdbx_seq_one_letter_code
_entity_poly.pdbx_strand_id
1 'polypeptide(L)'
;RTADGRDPSWIWDVDYEPLWDRIGSVTLAGDRCWELALRFSYGGLDPARFQVHENLPDALDSALAATPPGGVLYALPTYTALLDLRAELVRRGATHDFWQET
;
A
#
# COMPACT_ATOMS: atom_id res chain seq x y z
N ARG A 1 -0.87 6.77 16.63
CA ARG A 1 -0.23 5.76 15.76
C ARG A 1 1.03 5.24 16.46
N THR A 2 0.90 4.23 17.33
CA THR A 2 2.03 3.68 18.11
C THR A 2 2.18 2.17 17.91
N ALA A 3 1.21 1.54 17.23
CA ALA A 3 1.18 0.10 17.02
C ALA A 3 2.12 -0.38 15.91
N ASP A 4 2.45 0.46 14.93
CA ASP A 4 3.24 0.05 13.75
C ASP A 4 4.76 0.09 13.94
N GLY A 5 5.24 0.33 15.17
CA GLY A 5 6.63 0.66 15.43
C GLY A 5 7.00 2.06 14.93
N ARG A 6 7.89 2.75 15.64
CA ARG A 6 8.37 4.08 15.19
C ARG A 6 9.51 4.00 14.20
N ASP A 7 10.27 2.91 14.26
CA ASP A 7 11.44 2.66 13.43
C ASP A 7 11.04 1.81 12.23
N PRO A 8 11.13 2.35 11.00
CA PRO A 8 10.83 1.61 9.78
C PRO A 8 12.00 0.72 9.32
N SER A 9 13.10 0.61 10.07
CA SER A 9 14.30 -0.15 9.67
C SER A 9 14.02 -1.57 9.21
N TRP A 10 12.99 -2.23 9.76
CA TRP A 10 12.56 -3.57 9.36
C TRP A 10 12.23 -3.72 7.86
N ILE A 11 11.86 -2.64 7.15
CA ILE A 11 11.60 -2.70 5.70
C ILE A 11 12.87 -3.07 4.92
N TRP A 12 14.05 -2.87 5.51
CA TRP A 12 15.33 -3.25 4.89
C TRP A 12 15.62 -4.74 5.01
N ASP A 13 15.02 -5.42 5.98
CA ASP A 13 15.18 -6.87 6.19
C ASP A 13 14.19 -7.70 5.37
N VAL A 14 13.25 -7.06 4.66
CA VAL A 14 12.26 -7.73 3.81
C VAL A 14 12.82 -7.91 2.40
N ASP A 15 12.77 -9.15 1.90
CA ASP A 15 13.13 -9.53 0.54
C ASP A 15 11.99 -9.19 -0.45
N TYR A 16 11.91 -7.94 -0.90
CA TYR A 16 10.92 -7.52 -1.90
C TYR A 16 11.33 -7.86 -3.33
N GLU A 17 12.64 -7.97 -3.57
CA GLU A 17 13.28 -8.14 -4.88
C GLU A 17 12.68 -9.27 -5.74
N PRO A 18 12.30 -10.44 -5.18
CA PRO A 18 11.63 -11.49 -5.96
C PRO A 18 10.28 -11.10 -6.58
N LEU A 19 9.67 -9.99 -6.14
CA LEU A 19 8.39 -9.51 -6.65
C LEU A 19 8.52 -8.59 -7.87
N TRP A 20 9.70 -8.01 -8.14
CA TRP A 20 9.86 -6.95 -9.15
C TRP A 20 9.44 -7.38 -10.55
N ASP A 21 9.65 -8.64 -10.93
CA ASP A 21 9.26 -9.15 -12.24
C ASP A 21 7.78 -9.61 -12.30
N ARG A 22 7.10 -9.65 -11.15
CA ARG A 22 5.72 -10.18 -11.03
C ARG A 22 4.66 -9.10 -10.85
N ILE A 23 5.07 -7.87 -10.55
CA ILE A 23 4.17 -6.75 -10.28
C ILE A 23 4.11 -5.78 -11.46
N GLY A 24 2.92 -5.45 -11.94
CA GLY A 24 2.77 -4.49 -13.05
C GLY A 24 3.04 -3.05 -12.62
N SER A 25 2.45 -2.67 -11.49
CA SER A 25 2.56 -1.33 -10.89
C SER A 25 2.55 -1.43 -9.37
N VAL A 26 3.13 -0.44 -8.70
CA VAL A 26 3.14 -0.34 -7.25
C VAL A 26 2.62 1.03 -6.82
N THR A 27 1.82 1.06 -5.77
CA THR A 27 1.39 2.32 -5.13
C THR A 27 1.79 2.28 -3.66
N LEU A 28 2.56 3.28 -3.23
CA LEU A 28 3.06 3.42 -1.88
C LEU A 28 2.27 4.51 -1.18
N ALA A 29 1.79 4.23 0.04
CA ALA A 29 0.88 5.11 0.76
C ALA A 29 1.19 5.27 2.25
N GLY A 30 0.71 6.38 2.82
CA GLY A 30 0.76 6.67 4.26
C GLY A 30 2.02 7.41 4.72
N ASP A 31 2.12 7.61 6.03
CA ASP A 31 3.10 8.49 6.68
C ASP A 31 4.57 8.16 6.36
N ARG A 32 4.86 6.93 5.95
CA ARG A 32 6.22 6.40 5.67
C ARG A 32 6.43 5.96 4.23
N CYS A 33 5.58 6.44 3.32
CA CYS A 33 5.59 6.02 1.92
C CYS A 33 6.91 6.39 1.21
N TRP A 34 7.54 7.51 1.58
CA TRP A 34 8.83 7.94 1.03
C TRP A 34 10.00 7.06 1.48
N GLU A 35 9.98 6.56 2.71
CA GLU A 35 10.98 5.59 3.20
C GLU A 35 10.87 4.26 2.45
N LEU A 36 9.64 3.79 2.17
CA LEU A 36 9.41 2.62 1.30
C LEU A 36 9.85 2.88 -0.14
N ALA A 37 9.58 4.07 -0.69
CA ALA A 37 10.01 4.45 -2.03
C ALA A 37 11.54 4.41 -2.17
N LEU A 38 12.24 4.91 -1.14
CA LEU A 38 13.70 4.82 -1.05
C LEU A 38 14.17 3.37 -0.98
N ARG A 39 13.57 2.55 -0.10
CA ARG A 39 13.88 1.12 0.02
C ARG A 39 13.71 0.38 -1.31
N PHE A 40 12.65 0.69 -2.06
CA PHE A 40 12.34 0.03 -3.34
C PHE A 40 13.30 0.47 -4.45
N SER A 41 13.67 1.75 -4.46
CA SER A 41 14.70 2.28 -5.37
C SER A 41 16.06 1.59 -5.13
N TYR A 42 16.46 1.42 -3.87
CA TYR A 42 17.69 0.69 -3.51
C TYR A 42 17.60 -0.81 -3.80
N GLY A 43 16.39 -1.38 -3.73
CA GLY A 43 16.12 -2.76 -4.16
C GLY A 43 16.11 -2.96 -5.68
N GLY A 44 16.35 -1.91 -6.48
CA GLY A 44 16.44 -2.00 -7.93
C GLY A 44 15.10 -1.94 -8.67
N LEU A 45 14.00 -1.58 -7.99
CA LEU A 45 12.74 -1.29 -8.68
C LEU A 45 12.85 0.08 -9.35
N ASP A 46 12.62 0.13 -10.67
CA ASP A 46 12.59 1.37 -11.44
C ASP A 46 11.59 2.37 -10.81
N PRO A 47 12.02 3.60 -10.44
CA PRO A 47 11.13 4.64 -9.92
C PRO A 47 9.92 4.95 -10.82
N ALA A 48 9.99 4.69 -12.13
CA ALA A 48 8.85 4.84 -13.02
C ALA A 48 7.73 3.80 -12.80
N ARG A 49 8.01 2.71 -12.07
CA ARG A 49 7.07 1.60 -11.83
C ARG A 49 6.28 1.74 -10.53
N PHE A 50 6.58 2.74 -9.71
CA PHE A 50 5.82 3.00 -8.49
C PHE A 50 5.40 4.46 -8.37
N GLN A 51 4.28 4.67 -7.68
CA GLN A 51 3.76 5.99 -7.36
C GLN A 51 3.65 6.14 -5.84
N VAL A 52 3.88 7.35 -5.35
CA VAL A 52 3.91 7.65 -3.91
C VAL A 52 2.82 8.66 -3.60
N HIS A 53 1.98 8.37 -2.62
CA HIS A 53 0.84 9.20 -2.22
C HIS A 53 0.77 9.26 -0.70
N GLU A 54 0.87 10.45 -0.10
CA GLU A 54 0.84 10.57 1.37
C GLU A 54 -0.56 10.27 1.94
N ASN A 55 -1.62 10.59 1.18
CA ASN A 55 -2.99 10.33 1.60
C ASN A 55 -3.55 9.05 0.97
N LEU A 56 -4.24 8.28 1.81
CA LEU A 56 -4.79 6.98 1.41
C LEU A 56 -5.89 7.04 0.34
N PRO A 57 -6.81 8.03 0.33
CA PRO A 57 -7.82 8.11 -0.73
C PRO A 57 -7.22 8.23 -2.14
N ASP A 58 -6.24 9.11 -2.33
CA ASP A 58 -5.61 9.35 -3.65
C ASP A 58 -4.76 8.15 -4.05
N ALA A 59 -4.06 7.54 -3.08
CA ALA A 59 -3.34 6.29 -3.30
C ALA A 59 -4.26 5.18 -3.81
N LEU A 60 -5.42 5.02 -3.19
CA LEU A 60 -6.38 3.98 -3.56
C LEU A 60 -7.00 4.26 -4.94
N ASP A 61 -7.32 5.53 -5.26
CA ASP A 61 -7.79 5.92 -6.59
C ASP A 61 -6.74 5.62 -7.67
N SER A 62 -5.49 5.97 -7.40
CA SER A 62 -4.36 5.71 -8.31
C SER A 62 -4.12 4.22 -8.51
N ALA A 63 -4.16 3.42 -7.44
CA ALA A 63 -3.98 1.98 -7.49
C ALA A 63 -5.11 1.28 -8.26
N LEU A 64 -6.36 1.72 -8.07
CA LEU A 64 -7.51 1.21 -8.81
C LEU A 64 -7.44 1.56 -10.29
N ALA A 65 -7.04 2.80 -10.63
CA ALA A 65 -6.87 3.23 -12.02
C ALA A 65 -5.74 2.48 -12.75
N ALA A 66 -4.69 2.09 -12.02
CA ALA A 66 -3.60 1.27 -12.56
C ALA A 66 -3.95 -0.22 -12.67
N THR A 67 -5.03 -0.67 -12.02
CA THR A 67 -5.46 -2.07 -12.06
C THR A 67 -6.27 -2.32 -13.34
N PRO A 68 -5.87 -3.27 -14.21
CA PRO A 68 -6.61 -3.58 -15.41
C PRO A 68 -8.05 -4.05 -15.10
N PRO A 69 -9.01 -3.86 -16.02
CA PRO A 69 -10.35 -4.42 -15.87
C PRO A 69 -10.31 -5.94 -15.64
N GLY A 70 -10.96 -6.42 -14.58
CA GLY A 70 -10.92 -7.82 -14.16
C GLY A 70 -9.63 -8.25 -13.46
N GLY A 71 -8.68 -7.32 -13.25
CA GLY A 71 -7.47 -7.53 -12.46
C GLY A 71 -7.74 -7.53 -10.95
N VAL A 72 -6.72 -7.88 -10.19
CA VAL A 72 -6.74 -7.93 -8.72
C VAL A 72 -5.73 -6.94 -8.17
N LEU A 73 -6.20 -6.05 -7.29
CA LEU A 73 -5.34 -5.18 -6.49
C LEU A 73 -5.04 -5.87 -5.15
N TYR A 74 -3.75 -6.08 -4.86
CA TYR A 74 -3.29 -6.56 -3.57
C TYR A 74 -2.84 -5.39 -2.70
N ALA A 75 -3.29 -5.37 -1.43
CA ALA A 75 -2.88 -4.38 -0.44
C ALA A 75 -2.06 -5.06 0.67
N LEU A 76 -0.91 -4.45 1.01
CA LEU A 76 0.00 -4.92 2.07
C LEU A 76 0.18 -3.84 3.15
N PRO A 77 -0.87 -3.54 3.95
CA PRO A 77 -0.79 -2.50 4.97
C PRO A 77 -0.12 -3.01 6.26
N THR A 78 0.50 -2.09 7.00
CA THR A 78 0.78 -2.27 8.45
C THR A 78 -0.52 -2.20 9.26
N TYR A 79 -0.46 -2.46 10.56
CA TYR A 79 -1.65 -2.59 11.40
C TYR A 79 -2.55 -1.35 11.38
N THR A 80 -2.02 -0.15 11.65
CA THR A 80 -2.85 1.06 11.62
C THR A 80 -3.27 1.42 10.21
N ALA A 81 -2.39 1.21 9.22
CA ALA A 81 -2.71 1.43 7.81
C ALA A 81 -3.87 0.52 7.33
N LEU A 82 -3.99 -0.69 7.88
CA LEU A 82 -5.09 -1.61 7.58
C LEU A 82 -6.42 -1.08 8.10
N LEU A 83 -6.42 -0.49 9.30
CA LEU A 83 -7.61 0.14 9.89
C LEU A 83 -8.04 1.36 9.06
N ASP A 84 -7.09 2.22 8.68
CA ASP A 84 -7.35 3.39 7.84
C ASP A 84 -7.89 2.95 6.46
N LEU A 85 -7.31 1.91 5.85
CA LEU A 85 -7.77 1.34 4.57
C LEU A 85 -9.17 0.74 4.68
N ARG A 86 -9.44 0.00 5.75
CA ARG A 86 -10.78 -0.55 5.97
C ARG A 86 -11.82 0.55 6.11
N ALA A 87 -11.54 1.58 6.91
CA ALA A 87 -12.45 2.71 7.09
C ALA A 87 -12.73 3.41 5.75
N GLU A 88 -11.71 3.58 4.91
CA GLU A 88 -11.87 4.15 3.58
C GLU A 88 -12.72 3.26 2.65
N LEU A 89 -12.53 1.94 2.68
CA LEU A 89 -13.34 1.00 1.90
C LEU A 89 -14.81 0.99 2.34
N VAL A 90 -15.08 1.06 3.65
CA VAL A 90 -16.45 1.21 4.18
C VAL A 90 -17.07 2.53 3.71
N ARG A 91 -16.32 3.64 3.80
CA ARG A 91 -16.78 4.96 3.34
C ARG A 91 -17.14 4.96 1.85
N ARG A 92 -16.44 4.15 1.04
CA ARG A 92 -16.72 3.95 -0.39
C ARG A 92 -17.84 2.95 -0.68
N GLY A 93 -18.40 2.30 0.34
CA GLY A 93 -19.41 1.24 0.19
C GLY A 93 -18.87 -0.06 -0.41
N ALA A 94 -17.54 -0.25 -0.41
CA ALA A 94 -16.89 -1.44 -0.97
C ALA A 94 -16.89 -2.62 0.02
N THR A 95 -17.14 -2.38 1.30
CA THR A 95 -17.26 -3.41 2.35
C THR A 95 -18.16 -2.93 3.48
N HIS A 96 -18.52 -3.83 4.40
CA HIS A 96 -19.32 -3.53 5.59
C HIS A 96 -18.45 -3.21 6.80
N ASP A 97 -19.04 -2.50 7.76
CA ASP A 97 -18.43 -2.26 9.07
C ASP A 97 -18.10 -3.59 9.74
N PHE A 98 -16.92 -3.70 10.35
CA PHE A 98 -16.45 -4.98 10.90
C PHE A 98 -17.30 -5.52 12.07
N TRP A 99 -18.15 -4.68 12.65
CA TRP A 99 -19.09 -5.04 13.72
C TRP A 99 -20.46 -5.50 13.21
N GLN A 100 -20.73 -5.39 11.92
CA GLN A 100 -21.95 -5.93 11.32
C GLN A 100 -21.69 -7.38 10.92
N GLU A 101 -22.23 -8.33 11.68
CA GLU A 101 -22.34 -9.72 11.21
C GLU A 101 -23.26 -9.74 9.98
N THR A 102 -22.77 -10.32 8.89
CA THR A 102 -23.49 -10.45 7.62
C THR A 102 -24.51 -11.58 7.67
#